data_AF-A0A7X9S6R6-F1
#
_entry.id   AF-A0A7X9S6R6-F1
#
_cell.length_a   1.000
_cell.length_b   1.000
_cell.length_c   1.000
_cell.angle_alpha   90.00
_cell.angle_beta   90.00
_cell.angle_gamma   90.00
#
_symmetry.space_group_name_H-M   'P 1'
#
loop_
_entity.id
_entity.type
_entity.pdbx_description
1 polymer ?
#
loop_
_entity_poly.entity_id
_entity_poly.type
_entity_poly.pdbx_seq_one_letter_code
_entity_poly.pdbx_strand_id
1 'polypeptide(L)'
;MYEMITQGEADRIKYILNEAGLKDKINIEVLNGKYKINAPNIGESQKSEHYYGMDEFYLMDSNNGYNVLEYKNKLYEVFICIGEWAYETELKNAHITAGSSKFHDYSFQLELSQAFKDKENLYIVKNITNLAGKGALVRLYRGLGKDKAKKENRRERFIQEFNSEILPYKGKEWIVISKISLNDLFDDNKSEDILYNLLNSIFKAMLLVEGIGEEDI
;
A
#
# COMPACT_ATOMS: atom_id res chain seq x y z
N MET A 1 -6.02 20.30 -12.62
CA MET A 1 -4.62 20.62 -12.34
C MET A 1 -4.30 20.02 -10.99
N TYR A 2 -3.20 19.27 -10.89
CA TYR A 2 -2.83 18.59 -9.64
C TYR A 2 -1.82 19.40 -8.85
N GLU A 3 -1.92 19.34 -7.53
CA GLU A 3 -0.95 19.88 -6.57
C GLU A 3 -0.53 18.82 -5.55
N MET A 4 0.61 19.03 -4.90
CA MET A 4 1.05 18.12 -3.83
C MET A 4 0.12 18.24 -2.64
N ILE A 5 -0.04 17.15 -1.89
CA ILE A 5 -0.78 17.19 -0.64
C ILE A 5 0.00 17.97 0.42
N THR A 6 -0.70 18.47 1.42
CA THR A 6 -0.15 19.20 2.56
C THR A 6 0.22 18.26 3.70
N GLN A 7 1.02 18.76 4.65
CA GLN A 7 1.33 18.02 5.88
C GLN A 7 0.06 17.66 6.66
N GLY A 8 -0.92 18.57 6.77
CA GLY A 8 -2.17 18.30 7.49
C GLY A 8 -3.01 17.17 6.87
N GLU A 9 -3.02 17.06 5.54
CA GLU A 9 -3.68 15.96 4.83
C GLU A 9 -2.95 14.63 5.06
N ALA A 10 -1.61 14.65 5.03
CA ALA A 10 -0.81 13.46 5.35
C ALA A 10 -0.99 13.03 6.82
N ASP A 11 -1.00 13.97 7.77
CA ASP A 11 -1.23 13.69 9.18
C ASP A 11 -2.61 13.11 9.43
N ARG A 12 -3.62 13.57 8.69
CA ARG A 12 -4.97 12.99 8.77
C ARG A 12 -5.02 11.56 8.26
N ILE A 13 -4.35 11.24 7.16
CA ILE A 13 -4.25 9.85 6.67
C ILE A 13 -3.55 8.95 7.70
N LYS A 14 -2.49 9.44 8.36
CA LYS A 14 -1.81 8.69 9.42
C LYS A 14 -2.72 8.42 10.60
N TYR A 15 -3.44 9.44 11.05
CA TYR A 15 -4.41 9.31 12.12
C TYR A 15 -5.44 8.22 11.80
N ILE A 16 -5.99 8.23 10.58
CA ILE A 16 -6.94 7.19 10.15
C ILE A 16 -6.29 5.80 10.19
N LEU A 17 -5.04 5.65 9.74
CA LEU A 17 -4.33 4.37 9.77
C LEU A 17 -4.04 3.86 11.19
N ASN A 18 -3.81 4.75 12.15
CA ASN A 18 -3.47 4.39 13.52
C ASN A 18 -4.70 4.18 14.43
N GLU A 19 -5.77 4.94 14.21
CA GLU A 19 -6.85 5.10 15.20
C GLU A 19 -8.22 4.61 14.73
N ALA A 20 -8.44 4.46 13.42
CA ALA A 20 -9.76 4.05 12.92
C ALA A 20 -9.96 2.54 13.05
N GLY A 21 -11.20 2.15 13.34
CA GLY A 21 -11.64 0.75 13.30
C GLY A 21 -11.89 0.27 11.88
N LEU A 22 -11.90 -1.06 11.71
CA LEU A 22 -12.24 -1.67 10.44
C LEU A 22 -13.77 -1.82 10.32
N LYS A 23 -14.39 -1.18 9.31
CA LYS A 23 -15.86 -1.24 9.11
C LYS A 23 -16.38 -2.60 8.61
N ASP A 24 -15.54 -3.37 7.91
CA ASP A 24 -15.88 -4.66 7.31
C ASP A 24 -14.59 -5.46 7.06
N LYS A 25 -14.69 -6.79 7.01
CA LYS A 25 -13.55 -7.68 6.85
C LYS A 25 -12.75 -7.38 5.57
N ILE A 26 -11.43 -7.43 5.67
CA ILE A 26 -10.56 -7.46 4.49
C ILE A 26 -10.62 -8.85 3.88
N ASN A 27 -11.11 -8.96 2.64
CA ASN A 27 -11.16 -10.21 1.89
C ASN A 27 -10.58 -9.99 0.48
N ILE A 28 -9.35 -10.44 0.28
CA ILE A 28 -8.59 -10.21 -0.96
C ILE A 28 -8.17 -11.55 -1.53
N GLU A 29 -8.41 -11.75 -2.83
CA GLU A 29 -7.91 -12.88 -3.59
C GLU A 29 -7.25 -12.37 -4.88
N VAL A 30 -6.01 -12.78 -5.15
CA VAL A 30 -5.28 -12.36 -6.36
C VAL A 30 -4.57 -13.54 -7.04
N LEU A 31 -4.26 -13.36 -8.32
CA LEU A 31 -3.51 -14.33 -9.14
C LEU A 31 -4.15 -15.72 -9.12
N ASN A 32 -5.45 -15.78 -9.46
CA ASN A 32 -6.25 -17.01 -9.49
C ASN A 32 -6.22 -17.80 -8.17
N GLY A 33 -6.37 -17.10 -7.04
CA GLY A 33 -6.42 -17.76 -5.73
C GLY A 33 -5.08 -18.14 -5.13
N LYS A 34 -3.97 -17.80 -5.79
CA LYS A 34 -2.61 -18.09 -5.29
C LYS A 34 -2.34 -17.45 -3.93
N TYR A 35 -2.86 -16.25 -3.71
CA TYR A 35 -2.78 -15.54 -2.43
C TYR A 35 -4.16 -15.09 -1.99
N LYS A 36 -4.49 -15.33 -0.72
CA LYS A 36 -5.76 -14.94 -0.12
C LYS A 36 -5.53 -14.29 1.25
N ILE A 37 -6.17 -13.15 1.50
CA ILE A 37 -6.23 -12.55 2.83
C ILE A 37 -7.68 -12.61 3.29
N ASN A 38 -7.89 -13.09 4.52
CA ASN A 38 -9.18 -13.00 5.20
C ASN A 38 -8.93 -12.50 6.63
N ALA A 39 -9.20 -11.22 6.86
CA ALA A 39 -8.97 -10.56 8.13
C ALA A 39 -10.21 -9.77 8.55
N PRO A 40 -11.03 -10.30 9.47
CA PRO A 40 -12.17 -9.58 10.04
C PRO A 40 -11.78 -8.42 10.96
N ASN A 41 -10.54 -8.39 11.48
CA ASN A 41 -10.08 -7.40 12.44
C ASN A 41 -8.68 -6.87 12.09
N ILE A 42 -8.29 -5.80 12.78
CA ILE A 42 -6.92 -5.28 12.82
C ILE A 42 -6.49 -5.10 14.28
N GLY A 43 -5.19 -5.20 14.54
CA GLY A 43 -4.62 -4.93 15.86
C GLY A 43 -4.55 -3.44 16.17
N GLU A 44 -4.34 -3.13 17.44
CA GLU A 44 -4.01 -1.77 17.87
C GLU A 44 -2.65 -1.35 17.30
N SER A 45 -2.54 -0.08 16.92
CA SER A 45 -1.27 0.47 16.47
C SER A 45 -0.30 0.58 17.66
N GLN A 46 0.90 0.04 17.48
CA GLN A 46 1.96 0.02 18.47
C GLN A 46 3.29 0.45 17.85
N LYS A 47 4.33 0.71 18.66
CA LYS A 47 5.65 1.00 18.10
C LYS A 47 6.18 -0.22 17.35
N SER A 48 6.64 0.01 16.13
CA SER A 48 7.10 -1.07 15.27
C SER A 48 8.35 -1.74 15.84
N GLU A 49 8.35 -3.06 15.84
CA GLU A 49 9.54 -3.86 16.14
C GLU A 49 10.45 -3.98 14.90
N HIS A 50 9.90 -3.79 13.71
CA HIS A 50 10.61 -3.83 12.44
C HIS A 50 11.37 -2.53 12.13
N TYR A 51 10.80 -1.37 12.48
CA TYR A 51 11.35 -0.07 12.09
C TYR A 51 11.31 0.97 13.21
N TYR A 52 12.47 1.52 13.53
CA TYR A 52 12.58 2.63 14.48
C TYR A 52 11.85 3.88 13.96
N GLY A 53 11.03 4.51 14.80
CA GLY A 53 10.30 5.73 14.46
C GLY A 53 8.99 5.52 13.68
N MET A 54 8.55 4.26 13.55
CA MET A 54 7.27 3.91 12.93
C MET A 54 6.33 3.26 13.94
N ASP A 55 5.03 3.46 13.70
CA ASP A 55 3.97 2.66 14.30
C ASP A 55 3.63 1.49 13.38
N GLU A 56 3.05 0.43 13.92
CA GLU A 56 2.75 -0.81 13.24
C GLU A 56 1.48 -1.45 13.80
N PHE A 57 0.69 -2.04 12.90
CA PHE A 57 -0.42 -2.93 13.27
C PHE A 57 -0.52 -4.10 12.30
N TYR A 58 -1.16 -5.17 12.78
CA TYR A 58 -1.35 -6.42 12.05
C TYR A 58 -2.80 -6.60 11.63
N LEU A 59 -3.02 -7.30 10.53
CA LEU A 59 -4.32 -7.87 10.24
C LEU A 59 -4.57 -9.08 11.14
N MET A 60 -5.82 -9.26 11.59
CA MET A 60 -6.19 -10.27 12.58
C MET A 60 -7.38 -11.12 12.14
N ASP A 61 -7.35 -12.40 12.52
CA ASP A 61 -8.47 -13.33 12.39
C ASP A 61 -9.53 -13.13 13.50
N SER A 62 -10.61 -13.92 13.47
CA SER A 62 -11.69 -13.84 14.46
C SER A 62 -11.27 -14.27 15.88
N ASN A 63 -10.13 -14.94 16.04
CA ASN A 63 -9.60 -15.46 17.30
C ASN A 63 -8.39 -14.64 17.79
N ASN A 64 -8.19 -13.44 17.26
CA ASN A 64 -7.06 -12.56 17.55
C ASN A 64 -5.68 -13.12 17.12
N GLY A 65 -5.65 -14.03 16.15
CA GLY A 65 -4.42 -14.50 15.52
C GLY A 65 -4.00 -13.62 14.34
N TYR A 66 -2.69 -13.45 14.12
CA TYR A 66 -2.15 -12.60 13.04
C TYR A 66 -1.98 -13.31 11.69
N ASN A 67 -2.14 -14.63 11.66
CA ASN A 67 -1.87 -15.47 10.49
C ASN A 67 -3.07 -15.50 9.53
N VAL A 68 -3.23 -14.43 8.72
CA VAL A 68 -4.40 -14.20 7.87
C VAL A 68 -4.15 -14.32 6.37
N LEU A 69 -2.88 -14.37 5.93
CA LEU A 69 -2.50 -14.56 4.53
C LEU A 69 -2.30 -16.04 4.23
N GLU A 70 -3.11 -16.60 3.35
CA GLU A 70 -2.98 -17.96 2.85
C GLU A 70 -2.13 -18.01 1.57
N TYR A 71 -1.15 -18.91 1.56
CA TYR A 71 -0.38 -19.31 0.39
C TYR A 71 0.02 -20.78 0.49
N LYS A 72 -0.37 -21.60 -0.51
CA LYS A 72 -0.07 -23.05 -0.56
C LYS A 72 -0.38 -23.78 0.77
N ASN A 73 -1.59 -23.57 1.30
CA ASN A 73 -2.08 -24.16 2.57
C ASN A 73 -1.25 -23.78 3.82
N LYS A 74 -0.45 -22.71 3.75
CA LYS A 74 0.24 -22.12 4.90
C LYS A 74 -0.32 -20.73 5.15
N LEU A 75 -0.35 -20.35 6.43
CA LEU A 75 -0.77 -19.04 6.88
C LEU A 75 0.42 -18.19 7.29
N TYR A 76 0.31 -16.90 7.03
CA TYR A 76 1.36 -15.91 7.27
C TYR A 76 0.75 -14.62 7.81
N GLU A 77 1.60 -13.84 8.46
CA GLU A 77 1.24 -12.55 9.04
C GLU A 77 1.26 -11.47 7.97
N VAL A 78 0.43 -10.45 8.15
CA VAL A 78 0.38 -9.26 7.29
C VAL A 78 0.24 -8.03 8.15
N PHE A 79 1.03 -7.01 7.87
CA PHE A 79 1.11 -5.80 8.69
C PHE A 79 1.34 -4.55 7.85
N ILE A 80 1.03 -3.40 8.46
CA ILE A 80 1.37 -2.06 7.97
C ILE A 80 2.31 -1.41 8.97
N CYS A 81 3.33 -0.72 8.49
CA CYS A 81 4.06 0.26 9.30
C CYS A 81 3.86 1.67 8.73
N ILE A 82 3.74 2.67 9.60
CA ILE A 82 3.64 4.07 9.20
C ILE A 82 4.49 4.98 10.09
N GLY A 83 5.22 5.92 9.49
CA GLY A 83 6.01 6.88 10.26
C GLY A 83 7.22 7.42 9.53
N GLU A 84 8.28 7.66 10.29
CA GLU A 84 9.56 8.16 9.77
C GLU A 84 10.30 7.07 8.98
N TRP A 85 11.05 7.47 7.97
CA TRP A 85 11.86 6.56 7.17
C TRP A 85 13.29 7.07 7.03
N ALA A 86 14.18 6.22 6.53
CA ALA A 86 15.63 6.44 6.51
C ALA A 86 16.13 7.65 5.70
N TYR A 87 15.26 8.35 4.97
CA TYR A 87 15.62 9.54 4.19
C TYR A 87 14.61 10.67 4.39
N GLU A 88 15.10 11.90 4.32
CA GLU A 88 14.24 13.09 4.41
C GLU A 88 13.34 13.23 3.17
N THR A 89 12.08 13.54 3.42
CA THR A 89 11.07 13.87 2.41
C THR A 89 10.41 15.21 2.73
N GLU A 90 9.65 15.75 1.77
CA GLU A 90 8.96 17.04 1.93
C GLU A 90 7.90 17.00 3.05
N LEU A 91 7.33 15.82 3.33
CA LEU A 91 6.34 15.60 4.37
C LEU A 91 6.92 14.71 5.47
N LYS A 92 6.86 15.15 6.72
CA LYS A 92 7.41 14.39 7.84
C LYS A 92 6.54 13.17 8.14
N ASN A 93 7.18 12.07 8.54
CA ASN A 93 6.55 10.83 9.02
C ASN A 93 5.48 10.29 8.07
N ALA A 94 5.76 10.34 6.77
CA ALA A 94 4.77 10.17 5.71
C ALA A 94 4.96 8.86 4.91
N HIS A 95 5.81 7.97 5.43
CA HIS A 95 6.14 6.69 4.80
C HIS A 95 5.20 5.59 5.29
N ILE A 96 4.74 4.74 4.37
CA ILE A 96 3.89 3.59 4.67
C ILE A 96 4.52 2.36 4.04
N THR A 97 4.76 1.32 4.83
CA THR A 97 5.14 -0.01 4.35
C THR A 97 4.01 -0.99 4.59
N ALA A 98 3.86 -1.94 3.68
CA ALA A 98 3.09 -3.16 3.88
C ALA A 98 4.03 -4.35 3.79
N GLY A 99 3.93 -5.25 4.76
CA GLY A 99 4.81 -6.39 4.94
C GLY A 99 4.05 -7.68 5.23
N SER A 100 4.78 -8.78 5.15
CA SER A 100 4.30 -10.11 5.53
C SER A 100 5.46 -11.03 5.84
N SER A 101 5.26 -11.92 6.82
CA SER A 101 6.22 -12.99 7.13
C SER A 101 6.41 -14.01 6.00
N LYS A 102 5.56 -14.01 4.96
CA LYS A 102 5.77 -14.77 3.72
C LYS A 102 6.82 -14.13 2.79
N PHE A 103 7.00 -12.82 2.86
CA PHE A 103 7.73 -12.04 1.87
C PHE A 103 8.85 -11.23 2.53
N HIS A 104 8.62 -9.93 2.71
CA HIS A 104 9.53 -8.99 3.31
C HIS A 104 8.71 -7.92 4.04
N ASP A 105 9.27 -7.36 5.11
CA ASP A 105 8.70 -6.28 5.92
C ASP A 105 8.43 -4.98 5.14
N TYR A 106 8.91 -4.84 3.91
CA TYR A 106 8.68 -3.69 3.03
C TYR A 106 8.25 -4.11 1.62
N SER A 107 7.51 -5.21 1.52
CA SER A 107 6.98 -5.77 0.27
C SER A 107 6.29 -4.75 -0.63
N PHE A 108 5.60 -3.77 -0.03
CA PHE A 108 5.07 -2.63 -0.75
C PHE A 108 5.30 -1.35 0.04
N GLN A 109 5.67 -0.28 -0.65
CA GLN A 109 6.01 1.00 -0.04
C GLN A 109 5.29 2.14 -0.74
N LEU A 110 4.71 3.02 0.06
CA LEU A 110 4.08 4.27 -0.34
C LEU A 110 4.72 5.43 0.40
N GLU A 111 4.79 6.55 -0.29
CA GLU A 111 5.29 7.80 0.26
C GLU A 111 4.20 8.85 0.04
N LEU A 112 3.56 9.32 1.12
CA LEU A 112 2.52 10.33 1.00
C LEU A 112 3.09 11.66 0.47
N SER A 113 4.41 11.89 0.60
CA SER A 113 5.10 12.99 -0.07
C SER A 113 5.10 12.91 -1.61
N GLN A 114 4.57 11.82 -2.20
CA GLN A 114 4.38 11.66 -3.64
C GLN A 114 2.91 11.68 -4.05
N ALA A 115 2.00 11.66 -3.07
CA ALA A 115 0.58 11.84 -3.31
C ALA A 115 0.30 13.26 -3.81
N PHE A 116 -0.74 13.38 -4.61
CA PHE A 116 -1.20 14.65 -5.15
C PHE A 116 -2.72 14.71 -5.10
N LYS A 117 -3.28 15.90 -5.25
CA LYS A 117 -4.71 16.14 -5.21
C LYS A 117 -5.16 17.04 -6.34
N ASP A 118 -6.42 16.93 -6.70
CA ASP A 118 -7.15 17.95 -7.46
C ASP A 118 -8.09 18.73 -6.53
N LYS A 119 -9.12 19.36 -7.08
CA LYS A 119 -10.09 20.16 -6.31
C LYS A 119 -11.01 19.32 -5.43
N GLU A 120 -11.15 18.03 -5.72
CA GLU A 120 -12.16 17.16 -5.14
C GLU A 120 -11.53 15.97 -4.41
N ASN A 121 -10.39 15.49 -4.89
CA ASN A 121 -9.82 14.21 -4.45
C ASN A 121 -8.32 14.28 -4.21
N LEU A 122 -7.87 13.53 -3.22
CA LEU A 122 -6.49 13.16 -2.96
C LEU A 122 -6.21 11.76 -3.53
N TYR A 123 -5.05 11.60 -4.16
CA TYR A 123 -4.60 10.38 -4.80
C TYR A 123 -3.29 9.89 -4.19
N ILE A 124 -3.34 8.72 -3.56
CA ILE A 124 -2.16 7.96 -3.13
C ILE A 124 -1.73 7.08 -4.30
N VAL A 125 -0.47 7.17 -4.72
CA VAL A 125 -0.06 6.70 -6.06
C VAL A 125 1.25 5.91 -6.07
N LYS A 126 1.47 5.16 -7.15
CA LYS A 126 2.77 4.58 -7.52
C LYS A 126 3.20 5.00 -8.92
N ASN A 127 4.48 5.25 -9.08
CA ASN A 127 5.08 5.61 -10.36
C ASN A 127 5.24 4.35 -11.23
N ILE A 128 4.61 4.34 -12.41
CA ILE A 128 4.70 3.25 -13.38
C ILE A 128 5.57 3.61 -14.59
N THR A 129 5.87 4.89 -14.81
CA THR A 129 6.87 5.31 -15.82
C THR A 129 8.26 4.78 -15.49
N ASN A 130 8.67 4.88 -14.23
CA ASN A 130 10.03 4.54 -13.81
C ASN A 130 10.14 3.08 -13.35
N LEU A 131 11.24 2.42 -13.74
CA LEU A 131 11.57 1.06 -13.29
C LEU A 131 12.38 1.05 -11.97
N ALA A 132 12.82 2.21 -11.49
CA ALA A 132 13.58 2.36 -10.24
C ALA A 132 13.44 3.79 -9.68
N GLY A 133 13.86 3.98 -8.43
CA GLY A 133 13.85 5.26 -7.74
C GLY A 133 12.50 5.62 -7.12
N LYS A 134 12.31 6.90 -6.82
CA LYS A 134 11.17 7.43 -6.05
C LYS A 134 9.83 6.99 -6.65
N GLY A 135 9.05 6.29 -5.83
CA GLY A 135 7.68 5.85 -6.16
C GLY A 135 7.59 4.62 -7.07
N ALA A 136 8.70 4.09 -7.56
CA ALA A 136 8.69 2.94 -8.46
C ALA A 136 8.28 1.64 -7.75
N LEU A 137 7.77 0.68 -8.51
CA LEU A 137 7.43 -0.68 -8.06
C LEU A 137 8.66 -1.59 -8.03
N VAL A 138 9.74 -1.20 -7.34
CA VAL A 138 11.04 -1.91 -7.44
C VAL A 138 10.95 -3.40 -7.09
N ARG A 139 10.16 -3.76 -6.07
CA ARG A 139 9.91 -5.16 -5.65
C ARG A 139 9.29 -6.02 -6.75
N LEU A 140 8.55 -5.43 -7.70
CA LEU A 140 7.97 -6.13 -8.87
C LEU A 140 9.07 -6.62 -9.82
N TYR A 141 10.17 -5.87 -9.91
CA TYR A 141 11.26 -6.07 -10.87
C TYR A 141 12.44 -6.86 -10.31
N ARG A 142 12.31 -7.41 -9.09
CA ARG A 142 13.37 -8.18 -8.44
C ARG A 142 13.81 -9.38 -9.30
N GLY A 143 15.09 -9.74 -9.20
CA GLY A 143 15.68 -10.86 -9.94
C GLY A 143 15.94 -10.61 -11.44
N LEU A 144 15.40 -9.54 -12.03
CA LEU A 144 15.50 -9.31 -13.48
C LEU A 144 16.76 -8.55 -13.93
N GLY A 145 17.55 -7.99 -12.99
CA GLY A 145 18.78 -7.27 -13.32
C GLY A 145 18.56 -6.13 -14.32
N LYS A 146 19.14 -6.25 -15.53
CA LYS A 146 19.04 -5.25 -16.61
C LYS A 146 17.98 -5.59 -17.68
N ASP A 147 17.24 -6.69 -17.54
CA ASP A 147 16.22 -7.10 -18.52
C ASP A 147 15.03 -6.15 -18.49
N LYS A 148 15.04 -5.18 -19.41
CA LYS A 148 14.00 -4.14 -19.49
C LYS A 148 12.67 -4.71 -19.99
N ALA A 149 12.70 -5.63 -20.95
CA ALA A 149 11.49 -6.19 -21.55
C ALA A 149 10.66 -6.99 -20.53
N LYS A 150 11.32 -7.82 -19.70
CA LYS A 150 10.63 -8.54 -18.61
C LYS A 150 10.06 -7.59 -17.55
N LYS A 151 10.78 -6.51 -17.22
CA LYS A 151 10.27 -5.50 -16.27
C LYS A 151 9.03 -4.81 -16.79
N GLU A 152 9.04 -4.41 -18.06
CA GLU A 152 7.87 -3.80 -18.71
C GLU A 152 6.70 -4.79 -18.74
N ASN A 153 6.92 -6.06 -19.09
CA ASN A 153 5.87 -7.08 -19.07
C ASN A 153 5.25 -7.25 -17.67
N ARG A 154 6.06 -7.33 -16.61
CA ARG A 154 5.55 -7.41 -15.22
C ARG A 154 4.77 -6.18 -14.82
N ARG A 155 5.19 -4.99 -15.26
CA ARG A 155 4.47 -3.74 -15.03
C ARG A 155 3.10 -3.76 -15.72
N GLU A 156 3.04 -4.11 -17.00
CA GLU A 156 1.78 -4.17 -17.74
C GLU A 156 0.81 -5.17 -17.09
N ARG A 157 1.32 -6.33 -16.66
CA ARG A 157 0.51 -7.29 -15.91
C ARG A 157 0.02 -6.72 -14.58
N PHE A 158 0.86 -6.04 -13.81
CA PHE A 158 0.44 -5.37 -12.58
C PHE A 158 -0.67 -4.34 -12.85
N ILE A 159 -0.52 -3.52 -13.89
CA ILE A 159 -1.54 -2.53 -14.29
C ILE A 159 -2.87 -3.21 -14.61
N GLN A 160 -2.83 -4.29 -15.41
CA GLN A 160 -4.02 -5.04 -15.81
C GLN A 160 -4.72 -5.72 -14.62
N GLU A 161 -3.96 -6.38 -13.75
CA GLU A 161 -4.49 -7.14 -12.60
C GLU A 161 -4.96 -6.22 -11.46
N PHE A 162 -4.24 -5.12 -11.22
CA PHE A 162 -4.64 -4.15 -10.21
C PHE A 162 -5.88 -3.38 -10.66
N ASN A 163 -5.95 -3.05 -11.97
CA ASN A 163 -7.06 -2.41 -12.65
C ASN A 163 -7.52 -1.12 -11.96
N SER A 164 -6.64 -0.13 -11.92
CA SER A 164 -6.90 1.18 -11.33
C SER A 164 -6.64 2.31 -12.33
N GLU A 165 -7.15 3.49 -12.02
CA GLU A 165 -6.94 4.69 -12.81
C GLU A 165 -5.44 5.07 -12.87
N ILE A 166 -5.02 5.56 -14.04
CA ILE A 166 -3.67 6.06 -14.27
C ILE A 166 -3.77 7.55 -14.57
N LEU A 167 -3.03 8.35 -13.80
CA LEU A 167 -3.06 9.81 -13.89
C LEU A 167 -1.70 10.34 -14.37
N PRO A 168 -1.68 11.22 -15.40
CA PRO A 168 -0.48 11.92 -15.79
C PRO A 168 -0.19 13.08 -14.84
N TYR A 169 0.99 13.11 -14.23
CA TYR A 169 1.44 14.19 -13.36
C TYR A 169 2.96 14.40 -13.43
N LYS A 170 3.39 15.65 -13.61
CA LYS A 170 4.81 16.06 -13.74
C LYS A 170 5.59 15.20 -14.77
N GLY A 171 4.98 14.96 -15.93
CA GLY A 171 5.61 14.21 -17.03
C GLY A 171 5.77 12.71 -16.79
N LYS A 172 5.03 12.15 -15.82
CA LYS A 172 5.03 10.73 -15.47
C LYS A 172 3.61 10.22 -15.35
N GLU A 173 3.48 8.91 -15.46
CA GLU A 173 2.25 8.15 -15.24
C GLU A 173 2.28 7.51 -13.86
N TRP A 174 1.19 7.74 -13.14
CA TRP A 174 0.99 7.32 -11.77
C TRP A 174 -0.26 6.48 -11.69
N ILE A 175 -0.12 5.22 -11.28
CA ILE A 175 -1.29 4.39 -10.97
C ILE A 175 -1.80 4.75 -9.58
N VAL A 176 -3.10 4.97 -9.45
CA VAL A 176 -3.73 5.34 -8.18
C VAL A 176 -3.94 4.09 -7.35
N ILE A 177 -3.28 4.04 -6.19
CA ILE A 177 -3.48 2.98 -5.21
C ILE A 177 -4.76 3.24 -4.41
N SER A 178 -4.94 4.46 -3.93
CA SER A 178 -6.17 4.84 -3.23
C SER A 178 -6.56 6.28 -3.56
N LYS A 179 -7.86 6.51 -3.63
CA LYS A 179 -8.49 7.81 -3.90
C LYS A 179 -9.37 8.18 -2.71
N ILE A 180 -9.17 9.37 -2.17
CA ILE A 180 -9.89 9.87 -0.99
C ILE A 180 -10.53 11.21 -1.36
N SER A 181 -11.84 11.34 -1.17
CA SER A 181 -12.54 12.62 -1.31
C SER A 181 -12.00 13.61 -0.26
N LEU A 182 -11.69 14.84 -0.69
CA LEU A 182 -11.20 15.88 0.22
C LEU A 182 -12.26 16.29 1.24
N ASN A 183 -13.55 16.20 0.88
CA ASN A 183 -14.65 16.45 1.80
C ASN A 183 -14.74 15.37 2.88
N ASP A 184 -14.40 14.12 2.53
CA ASP A 184 -14.48 12.98 3.44
C ASP A 184 -13.23 12.87 4.34
N LEU A 185 -12.07 13.34 3.87
CA LEU A 185 -10.79 13.17 4.56
C LEU A 185 -10.83 13.66 6.01
N PHE A 186 -11.51 14.78 6.27
CA PHE A 186 -11.62 15.39 7.59
C PHE A 186 -12.97 15.12 8.29
N ASP A 187 -13.83 14.29 7.71
CA ASP A 187 -15.06 13.81 8.36
C ASP A 187 -14.75 12.53 9.15
N ASP A 188 -14.84 12.59 10.47
CA ASP A 188 -14.56 11.44 11.34
C ASP A 188 -15.47 10.24 11.03
N ASN A 189 -16.71 10.48 10.57
CA ASN A 189 -17.64 9.42 10.19
C ASN A 189 -17.20 8.65 8.94
N LYS A 190 -16.20 9.15 8.22
CA LYS A 190 -15.63 8.53 7.02
C LYS A 190 -14.31 7.81 7.28
N SER A 191 -13.78 7.89 8.50
CA SER A 191 -12.45 7.35 8.81
C SER A 191 -12.37 5.84 8.54
N GLU A 192 -13.36 5.06 8.98
CA GLU A 192 -13.39 3.62 8.76
C GLU A 192 -13.58 3.26 7.28
N ASP A 193 -14.35 4.07 6.53
CA ASP A 193 -14.51 3.93 5.08
C ASP A 193 -13.18 4.13 4.36
N ILE A 194 -12.46 5.18 4.73
CA ILE A 194 -11.15 5.52 4.16
C ILE A 194 -10.14 4.43 4.51
N LEU A 195 -10.08 4.00 5.78
CA LEU A 195 -9.19 2.94 6.22
C LEU A 195 -9.42 1.66 5.43
N TYR A 196 -10.66 1.19 5.37
CA TYR A 196 -11.03 -0.04 4.67
C TYR A 196 -10.59 -0.01 3.21
N ASN A 197 -10.88 1.09 2.50
CA ASN A 197 -10.51 1.23 1.09
C ASN A 197 -8.99 1.26 0.92
N LEU A 198 -8.28 1.98 1.80
CA LEU A 198 -6.83 2.09 1.77
C LEU A 198 -6.16 0.74 2.00
N LEU A 199 -6.57 -0.01 3.02
CA LEU A 199 -6.02 -1.34 3.32
C LEU A 199 -6.29 -2.34 2.20
N ASN A 200 -7.52 -2.39 1.67
CA ASN A 200 -7.84 -3.28 0.55
C ASN A 200 -6.93 -3.01 -0.66
N SER A 201 -6.76 -1.74 -1.01
CA SER A 201 -5.89 -1.35 -2.12
C SER A 201 -4.42 -1.66 -1.86
N ILE A 202 -3.89 -1.31 -0.68
CA ILE A 202 -2.48 -1.53 -0.33
C ILE A 202 -2.16 -3.02 -0.36
N PHE A 203 -2.95 -3.86 0.31
CA PHE A 203 -2.67 -5.28 0.37
C PHE A 203 -2.89 -5.98 -0.97
N LYS A 204 -3.92 -5.60 -1.75
CA LYS A 204 -4.08 -6.10 -3.12
C LYS A 204 -2.84 -5.77 -3.97
N ALA A 205 -2.38 -4.51 -3.92
CA ALA A 205 -1.19 -4.09 -4.65
C ALA A 205 0.07 -4.84 -4.18
N MET A 206 0.25 -5.01 -2.87
CA MET A 206 1.36 -5.76 -2.28
C MET A 206 1.39 -7.21 -2.80
N LEU A 207 0.27 -7.92 -2.73
CA LEU A 207 0.19 -9.31 -3.18
C LEU A 207 0.45 -9.46 -4.69
N LEU A 208 -0.03 -8.52 -5.51
CA LEU A 208 0.26 -8.51 -6.95
C LEU A 208 1.75 -8.25 -7.23
N VAL A 209 2.34 -7.27 -6.55
CA VAL A 209 3.77 -6.94 -6.69
C VAL A 209 4.66 -8.12 -6.33
N GLU A 210 4.37 -8.75 -5.19
CA GLU A 210 5.10 -9.93 -4.73
C GLU A 210 4.86 -11.13 -5.64
N GLY A 211 3.59 -11.42 -5.92
CA GLY A 211 3.19 -12.60 -6.67
C GLY A 211 3.67 -12.62 -8.11
N ILE A 212 3.57 -11.49 -8.83
CA ILE A 212 4.12 -11.33 -10.19
C ILE A 212 5.65 -11.32 -10.13
N GLY A 213 6.24 -10.71 -9.09
CA GLY A 213 7.68 -10.66 -8.88
C GLY A 213 8.33 -12.03 -8.65
N GLU A 214 7.59 -13.02 -8.14
CA GLU A 214 8.06 -14.40 -7.92
C GLU A 214 8.04 -15.28 -9.18
N GLU A 215 7.23 -14.99 -10.20
CA GLU A 215 6.91 -15.97 -11.26
C GLU A 215 8.05 -16.30 -12.25
N ASP A 216 9.13 -15.54 -12.27
CA ASP A 216 10.31 -15.80 -13.11
C ASP A 216 11.64 -15.82 -12.34
N ILE A 217 11.60 -16.19 -11.05
CA ILE A 217 12.81 -16.40 -10.22
C ILE A 217 13.13 -17.90 -10.16
#